data_AF-A0A8J6SB49-F1
#
_entry.id   AF-A0A8J6SB49-F1
#
_cell.length_a   1.000
_cell.length_b   1.000
_cell.length_c   1.000
_cell.angle_alpha   90.00
_cell.angle_beta   90.00
_cell.angle_gamma   90.00
#
_symmetry.space_group_name_H-M   'P 1'
#
loop_
_entity.id
_entity.type
_entity.pdbx_description
1 polymer ?
#
loop_
_entity_poly.entity_id
_entity_poly.type
_entity_poly.pdbx_seq_one_letter_code
_entity_poly.pdbx_strand_id
1 'polypeptide(L)'
;MSRLNNRAFEILRAEIRNCSGNDPISQAERQIVLKRLETLRQQKGSPASLEELRETVIDLLPQFNEKELKKAAKANQKPGIFSKLIWVTMFLGGSAGALWVVNLPYPMIRWPVAKTAPILLLPSYMSMDHNYRQAIAQVEQADQLVNKATASADFELGAEKVKQAQKHLDALPVWFLGYWPQYTFWFGWNFTVDEFKSARATIGRMEAQLFQEKNAQNLLDKVQPSLNAAKEQYQQAQTAADRQKAIASWQTAIDQMDQIPQETLAGETAQTNLKAYKRDFEKVAGSTLIAAAQEFAMQAEKAGQNPSLSQSEAQQVENLWEEAINRLKQVSLQDAGYLEAQKLLATYQTNLAKVQTKLQAPSNANSDKLIAAGQKFAFAAATLGQKPPHPAEKWQQIESLWEKAIDRLEKIQLEDPGYGKAQELLATYQTNLGTVQTRLKMEQDSVEALKGAQEQIQNLTASSPSDRSQIISQIQVIINQLQTVKSGTTAYSEAQNLLQSAQKKLASAQK
;
A
#
# COMPACT_ATOMS: atom_id res chain seq x y z
N MET A 1 -64.39 -17.89 28.95
CA MET A 1 -64.63 -16.45 28.69
C MET A 1 -65.56 -16.35 27.52
N SER A 2 -66.29 -15.24 27.40
CA SER A 2 -67.14 -14.99 26.25
C SER A 2 -66.32 -15.04 24.95
N ARG A 3 -66.86 -15.63 23.88
CA ARG A 3 -66.23 -15.62 22.56
C ARG A 3 -66.19 -14.21 21.96
N LEU A 4 -67.08 -13.31 22.36
CA LEU A 4 -67.07 -11.90 21.96
C LEU A 4 -67.12 -10.98 23.18
N ASN A 5 -66.05 -10.22 23.43
CA ASN A 5 -66.01 -9.31 24.58
C ASN A 5 -66.82 -8.02 24.32
N ASN A 6 -67.17 -7.31 25.39
CA ASN A 6 -68.01 -6.11 25.31
C ASN A 6 -67.40 -5.02 24.42
N ARG A 7 -66.07 -4.86 24.44
CA ARG A 7 -65.39 -3.82 23.65
C ARG A 7 -65.47 -4.11 22.15
N ALA A 8 -65.25 -5.35 21.75
CA ALA A 8 -65.38 -5.79 20.37
C ALA A 8 -66.85 -5.71 19.91
N PHE A 9 -67.80 -6.07 20.77
CA PHE A 9 -69.22 -5.97 20.47
C PHE A 9 -69.68 -4.53 20.22
N GLU A 10 -69.26 -3.56 21.04
CA GLU A 10 -69.67 -2.16 20.84
C GLU A 10 -69.13 -1.57 19.53
N ILE A 11 -67.91 -1.98 19.10
CA ILE A 11 -67.36 -1.60 17.80
C ILE A 11 -68.24 -2.13 16.67
N LEU A 12 -68.62 -3.42 16.71
CA LEU A 12 -69.48 -4.02 15.69
C LEU A 12 -70.88 -3.42 15.71
N ARG A 13 -71.46 -3.19 16.89
CA ARG A 13 -72.79 -2.60 17.06
C ARG A 13 -72.87 -1.16 16.55
N ALA A 14 -71.80 -0.39 16.68
CA ALA A 14 -71.74 0.96 16.12
C ALA A 14 -71.81 0.89 14.58
N GLU A 15 -71.06 -0.02 13.97
CA GLU A 15 -71.03 -0.15 12.52
C GLU A 15 -72.32 -0.76 11.93
N ILE A 16 -72.97 -1.70 12.63
CA ILE A 16 -74.31 -2.21 12.21
C ILE A 16 -75.33 -1.07 12.10
N ARG A 17 -75.23 -0.04 12.96
CA ARG A 17 -76.09 1.13 12.87
C ARG A 17 -75.78 1.97 11.64
N ASN A 18 -74.52 2.05 11.22
CA ASN A 18 -74.10 2.79 10.04
C ASN A 18 -74.44 2.09 8.71
N CYS A 19 -74.50 0.76 8.70
CA CYS A 19 -74.57 -0.03 7.46
C CYS A 19 -75.97 -0.31 6.88
N SER A 20 -77.09 0.14 7.48
CA SER A 20 -78.43 -0.26 6.97
C SER A 20 -79.41 0.91 6.77
N GLY A 21 -80.36 0.73 5.85
CA GLY A 21 -81.45 1.67 5.61
C GLY A 21 -82.46 1.72 6.76
N ASN A 22 -83.42 2.64 6.69
CA ASN A 22 -84.52 2.75 7.68
C ASN A 22 -85.76 1.93 7.29
N ASP A 23 -85.71 1.17 6.20
CA ASP A 23 -86.80 0.32 5.75
C ASP A 23 -86.98 -0.94 6.66
N PRO A 24 -88.17 -1.55 6.66
CA PRO A 24 -88.47 -2.68 7.54
C PRO A 24 -87.55 -3.90 7.34
N ILE A 25 -87.02 -4.11 6.14
CA ILE A 25 -86.15 -5.25 5.81
C ILE A 25 -84.76 -5.02 6.44
N SER A 26 -84.18 -3.85 6.21
CA SER A 26 -82.93 -3.43 6.86
C SER A 26 -83.00 -3.48 8.40
N GLN A 27 -84.16 -3.16 8.99
CA GLN A 27 -84.37 -3.26 10.44
C GLN A 27 -84.39 -4.71 10.93
N ALA A 28 -85.02 -5.63 10.18
CA ALA A 28 -85.03 -7.05 10.50
C ALA A 28 -83.61 -7.67 10.39
N GLU A 29 -82.87 -7.35 9.34
CA GLU A 29 -81.48 -7.81 9.14
C GLU A 29 -80.56 -7.37 10.30
N ARG A 30 -80.66 -6.11 10.74
CA ARG A 30 -79.92 -5.61 11.92
C ARG A 30 -80.20 -6.41 13.18
N GLN A 31 -81.47 -6.70 13.44
CA GLN A 31 -81.86 -7.46 14.64
C GLN A 31 -81.31 -8.89 14.59
N ILE A 32 -81.29 -9.52 13.42
CA ILE A 32 -80.72 -10.86 13.23
C ILE A 32 -79.21 -10.84 13.50
N VAL A 33 -78.46 -9.91 12.88
CA VAL A 33 -77.00 -9.82 13.08
C VAL A 33 -76.66 -9.49 14.53
N LEU A 34 -77.39 -8.56 15.17
CA LEU A 34 -77.17 -8.24 16.59
C LEU A 34 -77.42 -9.45 17.49
N LYS A 35 -78.47 -10.23 17.22
CA LYS A 35 -78.76 -11.45 17.98
C LYS A 35 -77.70 -12.53 17.79
N ARG A 36 -77.13 -12.67 16.58
CA ARG A 36 -75.98 -13.56 16.33
C ARG A 36 -74.75 -13.13 17.12
N LEU A 37 -74.43 -11.84 17.12
CA LEU A 37 -73.31 -11.30 17.89
C LEU A 37 -73.53 -11.43 19.42
N GLU A 38 -74.75 -11.22 19.91
CA GLU A 38 -75.11 -11.47 21.30
C GLU A 38 -74.99 -12.96 21.67
N THR A 39 -75.30 -13.85 20.74
CA THR A 39 -75.08 -15.28 20.93
C THR A 39 -73.59 -15.59 21.08
N LEU A 40 -72.72 -15.01 20.25
CA LEU A 40 -71.26 -15.11 20.43
C LEU A 40 -70.80 -14.52 21.77
N ARG A 41 -71.48 -13.49 22.30
CA ARG A 41 -71.19 -12.98 23.66
C ARG A 41 -71.57 -13.96 24.76
N GLN A 42 -72.66 -14.71 24.59
CA GLN A 42 -73.12 -15.65 25.62
C GLN A 42 -72.34 -16.98 25.57
N GLN A 43 -71.85 -17.37 24.40
CA GLN A 43 -71.03 -18.57 24.24
C GLN A 43 -69.68 -18.43 24.94
N LYS A 44 -69.29 -19.48 25.67
CA LYS A 44 -67.96 -19.59 26.28
C LYS A 44 -67.03 -20.34 25.33
N GLY A 45 -65.87 -19.77 25.01
CA GLY A 45 -64.91 -20.39 24.10
C GLY A 45 -63.68 -19.53 23.84
N SER A 46 -62.90 -19.89 22.82
CA SER A 46 -61.84 -19.03 22.27
C SER A 46 -62.44 -17.73 21.71
N PRO A 47 -61.73 -16.59 21.77
CA PRO A 47 -62.19 -15.36 21.14
C PRO A 47 -62.47 -15.59 19.66
N ALA A 48 -63.62 -15.11 19.18
CA ALA A 48 -63.99 -15.19 17.78
C ALA A 48 -62.92 -14.54 16.90
N SER A 49 -62.52 -15.26 15.85
CA SER A 49 -61.52 -14.82 14.87
C SER A 49 -62.11 -13.75 13.95
N LEU A 50 -61.24 -13.10 13.17
CA LEU A 50 -61.69 -12.13 12.16
C LEU A 50 -62.65 -12.77 11.15
N GLU A 51 -62.30 -13.94 10.63
CA GLU A 51 -63.12 -14.71 9.69
C GLU A 51 -64.47 -15.13 10.30
N GLU A 52 -64.50 -15.57 11.56
CA GLU A 52 -65.76 -15.93 12.24
C GLU A 52 -66.68 -14.71 12.43
N LEU A 53 -66.10 -13.55 12.78
CA LEU A 53 -66.86 -12.29 12.86
C LEU A 53 -67.34 -11.81 11.50
N ARG A 54 -66.54 -12.03 10.45
CA ARG A 54 -66.87 -11.69 9.07
C ARG A 54 -68.06 -12.51 8.59
N GLU A 55 -68.02 -13.83 8.74
CA GLU A 55 -69.12 -14.73 8.37
C GLU A 55 -70.41 -14.45 9.12
N THR A 56 -70.31 -13.99 10.37
CA THR A 56 -71.48 -13.67 11.20
C THR A 56 -72.28 -12.47 10.68
N VAL A 57 -71.62 -11.55 9.95
CA VAL A 57 -72.14 -10.22 9.61
C VAL A 57 -72.32 -10.01 8.11
N ILE A 58 -71.39 -10.47 7.27
CA ILE A 58 -71.35 -10.10 5.84
C ILE A 58 -72.45 -10.75 4.99
N ASP A 59 -73.00 -11.89 5.41
CA ASP A 59 -74.09 -12.58 4.68
C ASP A 59 -75.37 -11.74 4.60
N LEU A 60 -75.68 -10.99 5.66
CA LEU A 60 -76.86 -10.13 5.78
C LEU A 60 -76.53 -8.65 5.59
N LEU A 61 -75.27 -8.24 5.81
CA LEU A 61 -74.81 -6.85 5.65
C LEU A 61 -73.55 -6.83 4.78
N PRO A 62 -73.64 -7.05 3.45
CA PRO A 62 -72.46 -7.13 2.58
C PRO A 62 -71.66 -5.82 2.51
N GLN A 63 -72.29 -4.67 2.80
CA GLN A 63 -71.67 -3.36 2.87
C GLN A 63 -70.89 -3.09 4.18
N PHE A 64 -70.73 -4.07 5.06
CA PHE A 64 -70.06 -3.89 6.34
C PHE A 64 -68.57 -3.54 6.20
N ASN A 65 -68.10 -2.54 6.95
CA ASN A 65 -66.72 -2.07 6.81
C ASN A 65 -65.70 -3.05 7.39
N GLU A 66 -64.90 -3.64 6.50
CA GLU A 66 -63.82 -4.58 6.80
C GLU A 66 -62.79 -4.03 7.81
N LYS A 67 -62.57 -2.71 7.85
CA LYS A 67 -61.65 -2.09 8.82
C LYS A 67 -62.19 -2.18 10.25
N GLU A 68 -63.50 -2.03 10.44
CA GLU A 68 -64.13 -2.13 11.76
C GLU A 68 -64.20 -3.60 12.23
N LEU A 69 -64.37 -4.57 11.31
CA LEU A 69 -64.21 -6.00 11.62
C LEU A 69 -62.81 -6.33 12.16
N LYS A 70 -61.75 -5.86 11.49
CA LYS A 70 -60.36 -6.04 11.94
C LYS A 70 -60.10 -5.42 13.31
N LYS A 71 -60.65 -4.23 13.55
CA LYS A 71 -60.52 -3.51 14.82
C LYS A 71 -61.25 -4.24 15.95
N ALA A 72 -62.46 -4.75 15.68
CA ALA A 72 -63.22 -5.56 16.63
C ALA A 72 -62.49 -6.88 16.96
N ALA A 73 -61.99 -7.60 15.95
CA ALA A 73 -61.23 -8.84 16.16
C ALA A 73 -59.98 -8.63 17.03
N LYS A 74 -59.23 -7.55 16.77
CA LYS A 74 -58.07 -7.16 17.58
C LYS A 74 -58.45 -6.80 19.01
N ALA A 75 -59.56 -6.09 19.20
CA ALA A 75 -60.09 -5.77 20.52
C ALA A 75 -60.65 -6.99 21.26
N ASN A 76 -61.03 -8.05 20.53
CA ASN A 76 -61.60 -9.27 21.07
C ASN A 76 -60.54 -10.22 21.68
N GLN A 77 -59.27 -10.06 21.30
CA GLN A 77 -58.16 -10.86 21.81
C GLN A 77 -57.66 -10.36 23.17
N LYS A 78 -57.13 -11.26 24.01
CA LYS A 78 -56.48 -10.89 25.27
C LYS A 78 -55.13 -10.19 25.02
N PRO A 79 -54.71 -9.23 25.86
CA PRO A 79 -53.33 -8.75 25.86
C PRO A 79 -52.37 -9.91 26.18
N GLY A 80 -51.30 -10.03 25.38
CA GLY A 80 -50.34 -11.13 25.45
C GLY A 80 -49.55 -11.22 26.77
N ILE A 81 -49.08 -12.45 27.06
CA ILE A 81 -48.40 -12.89 28.29
C ILE A 81 -47.13 -12.06 28.63
N PHE A 82 -46.48 -11.48 27.63
CA PHE A 82 -45.27 -10.65 27.81
C PHE A 82 -45.49 -9.38 28.66
N SER A 83 -46.72 -8.87 28.77
CA SER A 83 -47.01 -7.69 29.61
C SER A 83 -47.06 -8.00 31.11
N LYS A 84 -47.30 -9.26 31.50
CA LYS A 84 -47.44 -9.66 32.92
C LYS A 84 -46.14 -10.20 33.54
N LEU A 85 -45.22 -10.71 32.72
CA LEU A 85 -43.95 -11.26 33.22
C LEU A 85 -43.02 -10.19 33.84
N ILE A 86 -43.12 -8.94 33.35
CA ILE A 86 -42.33 -7.80 33.84
C ILE A 86 -42.71 -7.41 35.28
N TRP A 87 -43.96 -7.63 35.69
CA TRP A 87 -44.43 -7.29 37.05
C TRP A 87 -44.19 -8.40 38.08
N VAL A 88 -44.19 -9.67 37.67
CA VAL A 88 -43.99 -10.81 38.58
C VAL A 88 -42.54 -10.90 39.06
N THR A 89 -41.57 -10.53 38.22
CA THR A 89 -40.15 -10.44 38.62
C THR A 89 -39.87 -9.28 39.58
N MET A 90 -40.69 -8.23 39.56
CA MET A 90 -40.60 -7.08 40.46
C MET A 90 -41.10 -7.37 41.89
N PHE A 91 -41.89 -8.44 42.09
CA PHE A 91 -42.47 -8.80 43.39
C PHE A 91 -41.71 -9.92 44.13
N LEU A 92 -40.89 -10.72 43.44
CA LEU A 92 -40.18 -11.87 44.01
C LEU A 92 -38.69 -11.62 44.27
N GLY A 93 -38.06 -10.64 43.61
CA GLY A 93 -36.72 -10.17 43.96
C GLY A 93 -36.83 -8.90 44.80
N GLY A 94 -36.22 -8.86 45.98
CA GLY A 94 -36.13 -7.62 46.78
C GLY A 94 -35.59 -6.43 45.97
N SER A 95 -35.60 -5.22 46.54
CA SER A 95 -35.22 -3.96 45.85
C SER A 95 -33.99 -4.04 44.92
N ALA A 96 -33.00 -4.87 45.26
CA ALA A 96 -31.85 -5.17 44.41
C ALA A 96 -32.19 -5.88 43.07
N GLY A 97 -33.10 -6.86 43.07
CA GLY A 97 -33.53 -7.60 41.87
C GLY A 97 -34.35 -6.72 40.92
N ALA A 98 -35.19 -5.85 41.46
CA ALA A 98 -35.94 -4.85 40.68
C ALA A 98 -35.01 -3.82 40.02
N LEU A 99 -33.99 -3.32 40.73
CA LEU A 99 -32.98 -2.41 40.17
C LEU A 99 -32.17 -3.06 39.04
N TRP A 100 -31.84 -4.35 39.17
CA TRP A 100 -31.09 -5.08 38.14
C TRP A 100 -31.88 -5.20 36.83
N VAL A 101 -33.17 -5.54 36.89
CA VAL A 101 -34.05 -5.66 35.71
C VAL A 101 -34.25 -4.30 35.03
N VAL A 102 -34.40 -3.23 35.81
CA VAL A 102 -34.54 -1.85 35.31
C VAL A 102 -33.24 -1.34 34.64
N ASN A 103 -32.08 -1.86 35.06
CA ASN A 103 -30.78 -1.54 34.49
C ASN A 103 -30.40 -2.40 33.27
N LEU A 104 -31.26 -3.33 32.82
CA LEU A 104 -30.94 -4.17 31.66
C LEU A 104 -30.80 -3.32 30.37
N PRO A 105 -29.85 -3.65 29.48
CA PRO A 105 -29.59 -2.90 28.24
C PRO A 105 -30.63 -3.17 27.13
N TYR A 106 -31.90 -3.40 27.48
CA TYR A 106 -32.98 -3.63 26.52
C TYR A 106 -33.80 -2.35 26.28
N PRO A 107 -33.90 -1.85 25.03
CA PRO A 107 -34.62 -0.62 24.71
C PRO A 107 -36.09 -0.61 25.17
N MET A 108 -36.77 -1.75 25.08
CA MET A 108 -38.18 -1.90 25.46
C MET A 108 -38.44 -1.70 26.96
N ILE A 109 -37.43 -1.93 27.81
CA ILE A 109 -37.53 -1.79 29.27
C ILE A 109 -37.04 -0.39 29.69
N ARG A 110 -35.93 0.08 29.11
CA ARG A 110 -35.32 1.37 29.49
C ARG A 110 -36.10 2.59 29.04
N TRP A 111 -36.75 2.56 27.88
CA TRP A 111 -37.46 3.74 27.34
C TRP A 111 -38.62 4.22 28.24
N PRO A 112 -39.50 3.33 28.76
CA PRO A 112 -40.51 3.71 29.74
C PRO A 112 -39.91 4.24 31.05
N VAL A 113 -38.83 3.61 31.56
CA VAL A 113 -38.18 4.01 32.81
C VAL A 113 -37.55 5.39 32.68
N ALA A 114 -36.84 5.67 31.59
CA ALA A 114 -36.22 6.98 31.36
C ALA A 114 -37.23 8.13 31.32
N LYS A 115 -38.45 7.87 30.83
CA LYS A 115 -39.54 8.86 30.76
C LYS A 115 -40.28 9.04 32.11
N THR A 116 -40.34 7.99 32.93
CA THR A 116 -41.23 7.94 34.10
C THR A 116 -40.48 8.09 35.43
N ALA A 117 -39.30 7.49 35.55
CA ALA A 117 -38.48 7.46 36.76
C ALA A 117 -36.97 7.52 36.43
N PRO A 118 -36.49 8.64 35.85
CA PRO A 118 -35.13 8.77 35.33
C PRO A 118 -34.00 8.53 36.35
N ILE A 119 -34.25 8.85 37.63
CA ILE A 119 -33.29 8.70 38.74
C ILE A 119 -32.82 7.25 38.89
N LEU A 120 -33.65 6.26 38.53
CA LEU A 120 -33.28 4.83 38.61
C LEU A 120 -32.19 4.42 37.61
N LEU A 121 -31.89 5.25 36.60
CA LEU A 121 -30.87 5.02 35.59
C LEU A 121 -29.57 5.79 35.84
N LEU A 122 -29.47 6.56 36.93
CA LEU A 122 -28.29 7.36 37.27
C LEU A 122 -26.97 6.55 37.25
N PRO A 123 -26.88 5.36 37.91
CA PRO A 123 -25.65 4.56 37.86
C PRO A 123 -25.24 4.14 36.44
N SER A 124 -26.23 3.85 35.59
CA SER A 124 -26.02 3.49 34.18
C SER A 124 -25.45 4.66 33.39
N TYR A 125 -26.00 5.86 33.58
CA TYR A 125 -25.53 7.06 32.91
C TYR A 125 -24.14 7.48 33.39
N MET A 126 -23.84 7.36 34.69
CA MET A 126 -22.50 7.60 35.24
C MET A 126 -21.45 6.66 34.60
N SER A 127 -21.76 5.37 34.51
CA SER A 127 -20.89 4.40 33.85
C SER A 127 -20.68 4.74 32.37
N MET A 128 -21.74 5.17 31.70
CA MET A 128 -21.69 5.55 30.29
C MET A 128 -20.84 6.81 30.07
N ASP A 129 -20.94 7.83 30.93
CA ASP A 129 -20.14 9.08 30.83
C ASP A 129 -18.66 8.80 31.08
N HIS A 130 -18.37 7.97 32.06
CA HIS A 130 -17.01 7.48 32.29
C HIS A 130 -16.45 6.79 31.04
N ASN A 131 -17.16 5.78 30.50
CA ASN A 131 -16.69 5.05 29.32
C ASN A 131 -16.58 5.96 28.10
N TYR A 132 -17.49 6.90 27.90
CA TYR A 132 -17.42 7.82 26.78
C TYR A 132 -16.23 8.77 26.86
N ARG A 133 -16.03 9.45 28.01
CA ARG A 133 -14.87 10.33 28.20
C ARG A 133 -13.56 9.58 28.05
N GLN A 134 -13.47 8.38 28.62
CA GLN A 134 -12.29 7.53 28.47
C GLN A 134 -12.10 7.12 27.01
N ALA A 135 -13.15 6.70 26.31
CA ALA A 135 -13.06 6.37 24.89
C ALA A 135 -12.50 7.54 24.08
N ILE A 136 -13.07 8.74 24.19
CA ILE A 136 -12.63 9.91 23.42
C ILE A 136 -11.18 10.28 23.74
N ALA A 137 -10.80 10.32 25.04
CA ALA A 137 -9.44 10.64 25.45
C ALA A 137 -8.41 9.61 24.94
N GLN A 138 -8.77 8.32 24.95
CA GLN A 138 -7.89 7.26 24.45
C GLN A 138 -7.82 7.24 22.91
N VAL A 139 -8.91 7.59 22.21
CA VAL A 139 -8.89 7.79 20.75
C VAL A 139 -7.93 8.92 20.38
N GLU A 140 -7.98 10.04 21.09
CA GLU A 140 -7.07 11.17 20.82
C GLU A 140 -5.60 10.81 21.08
N GLN A 141 -5.32 10.13 22.20
CA GLN A 141 -3.96 9.62 22.48
C GLN A 141 -3.49 8.63 21.42
N ALA A 142 -4.35 7.68 21.02
CA ALA A 142 -4.05 6.72 19.97
C ALA A 142 -3.78 7.42 18.63
N ASP A 143 -4.59 8.41 18.27
CA ASP A 143 -4.45 9.17 17.03
C ASP A 143 -3.09 9.86 16.95
N GLN A 144 -2.66 10.51 18.04
CA GLN A 144 -1.33 11.13 18.11
C GLN A 144 -0.21 10.09 17.95
N LEU A 145 -0.34 8.94 18.59
CA LEU A 145 0.68 7.89 18.59
C LEU A 145 0.73 7.07 17.29
N VAL A 146 -0.37 6.97 16.56
CA VAL A 146 -0.45 6.20 15.30
C VAL A 146 -0.26 7.09 14.08
N ASN A 147 -0.97 8.23 14.01
CA ASN A 147 -0.95 9.09 12.82
C ASN A 147 0.22 10.08 12.79
N LYS A 148 0.89 10.28 13.94
CA LYS A 148 2.10 11.12 14.04
C LYS A 148 3.30 10.35 14.61
N ALA A 149 3.27 9.02 14.48
CA ALA A 149 4.34 8.15 14.90
C ALA A 149 5.66 8.56 14.22
N THR A 150 6.74 8.56 14.98
CA THR A 150 8.10 8.75 14.46
C THR A 150 9.02 7.59 14.81
N ALA A 151 8.56 6.69 15.69
CA ALA A 151 9.27 5.49 16.10
C ALA A 151 8.31 4.30 16.24
N SER A 152 8.86 3.08 16.15
CA SER A 152 8.12 1.83 16.35
C SER A 152 7.44 1.76 17.73
N ALA A 153 8.09 2.31 18.77
CA ALA A 153 7.53 2.40 20.13
C ALA A 153 6.23 3.22 20.21
N ASP A 154 6.08 4.23 19.34
CA ASP A 154 4.84 5.03 19.27
C ASP A 154 3.67 4.15 18.82
N PHE A 155 3.89 3.28 17.83
CA PHE A 155 2.88 2.34 17.34
C PHE A 155 2.53 1.27 18.38
N GLU A 156 3.48 0.78 19.17
CA GLU A 156 3.20 -0.18 20.25
C GLU A 156 2.28 0.41 21.32
N LEU A 157 2.62 1.61 21.81
CA LEU A 157 1.77 2.32 22.76
C LEU A 157 0.44 2.70 22.12
N GLY A 158 0.46 3.17 20.87
CA GLY A 158 -0.72 3.49 20.08
C GLY A 158 -1.68 2.31 19.98
N ALA A 159 -1.20 1.10 19.70
CA ALA A 159 -2.01 -0.12 19.67
C ALA A 159 -2.67 -0.43 21.00
N GLU A 160 -1.98 -0.21 22.12
CA GLU A 160 -2.56 -0.35 23.46
C GLU A 160 -3.71 0.66 23.66
N LYS A 161 -3.50 1.91 23.26
CA LYS A 161 -4.49 2.99 23.35
C LYS A 161 -5.71 2.75 22.48
N VAL A 162 -5.52 2.26 21.25
CA VAL A 162 -6.60 1.81 20.36
C VAL A 162 -7.44 0.74 21.05
N LYS A 163 -6.80 -0.27 21.65
CA LYS A 163 -7.50 -1.36 22.36
C LYS A 163 -8.28 -0.86 23.58
N GLN A 164 -7.70 0.06 24.35
CA GLN A 164 -8.38 0.69 25.49
C GLN A 164 -9.58 1.52 25.02
N ALA A 165 -9.42 2.31 23.96
CA ALA A 165 -10.49 3.11 23.36
C ALA A 165 -11.64 2.22 22.85
N GLN A 166 -11.32 1.15 22.12
CA GLN A 166 -12.31 0.20 21.59
C GLN A 166 -13.09 -0.48 22.72
N LYS A 167 -12.40 -0.91 23.80
CA LYS A 167 -13.03 -1.47 24.99
C LYS A 167 -14.05 -0.51 25.62
N HIS A 168 -13.70 0.77 25.73
CA HIS A 168 -14.60 1.78 26.29
C HIS A 168 -15.76 2.12 25.35
N LEU A 169 -15.55 2.16 24.03
CA LEU A 169 -16.64 2.33 23.06
C LEU A 169 -17.62 1.15 23.04
N ASP A 170 -17.13 -0.08 23.14
CA ASP A 170 -17.97 -1.28 23.16
C ASP A 170 -18.79 -1.42 24.45
N ALA A 171 -18.35 -0.77 25.53
CA ALA A 171 -19.12 -0.64 26.76
C ALA A 171 -20.30 0.34 26.63
N LEU A 172 -20.35 1.15 25.57
CA LEU A 172 -21.46 2.07 25.30
C LEU A 172 -22.65 1.31 24.67
N PRO A 173 -23.85 1.38 25.28
CA PRO A 173 -24.92 0.47 24.91
C PRO A 173 -25.72 0.96 23.70
N VAL A 174 -25.54 0.35 22.52
CA VAL A 174 -26.07 0.70 21.17
C VAL A 174 -27.45 1.39 21.10
N TRP A 175 -28.40 1.06 21.98
CA TRP A 175 -29.74 1.67 22.03
C TRP A 175 -29.74 3.16 22.40
N PHE A 176 -28.63 3.72 22.91
CA PHE A 176 -28.50 5.14 23.27
C PHE A 176 -28.48 6.09 22.07
N LEU A 177 -28.23 5.57 20.85
CA LEU A 177 -28.00 6.35 19.63
C LEU A 177 -29.25 7.07 19.06
N GLY A 178 -30.37 7.07 19.79
CA GLY A 178 -31.62 7.72 19.37
C GLY A 178 -32.46 8.36 20.48
N TYR A 179 -32.02 8.33 21.75
CA TYR A 179 -32.77 8.94 22.85
C TYR A 179 -31.86 9.38 24.00
N TRP A 180 -31.75 10.71 24.20
CA TRP A 180 -31.03 11.32 25.30
C TRP A 180 -31.98 12.12 26.20
N PRO A 181 -32.04 11.87 27.52
CA PRO A 181 -32.89 12.65 28.40
C PRO A 181 -32.36 14.08 28.57
N GLN A 182 -33.21 15.10 28.48
CA GLN A 182 -32.79 16.51 28.52
C GLN A 182 -32.16 16.95 29.86
N TYR A 183 -32.46 16.27 30.97
CA TYR A 183 -31.97 16.64 32.31
C TYR A 183 -30.50 16.26 32.57
N THR A 184 -29.90 15.38 31.76
CA THR A 184 -28.49 14.98 31.88
C THR A 184 -27.53 16.13 31.54
N PHE A 185 -28.01 17.14 30.80
CA PHE A 185 -27.30 18.39 30.54
C PHE A 185 -26.86 19.10 31.83
N TRP A 186 -27.66 18.99 32.91
CA TRP A 186 -27.35 19.59 34.21
C TRP A 186 -26.17 18.91 34.91
N PHE A 187 -25.79 17.70 34.48
CA PHE A 187 -24.63 16.96 34.95
C PHE A 187 -23.41 17.09 34.01
N GLY A 188 -23.49 17.94 32.97
CA GLY A 188 -22.39 18.16 32.01
C GLY A 188 -22.12 16.97 31.09
N TRP A 189 -23.09 16.07 30.95
CA TRP A 189 -23.02 14.86 30.13
C TRP A 189 -23.50 15.14 28.70
N ASN A 190 -22.55 15.33 27.78
CA ASN A 190 -22.82 15.64 26.37
C ASN A 190 -22.25 14.54 25.47
N PHE A 191 -23.14 13.74 24.90
CA PHE A 191 -22.77 12.62 24.03
C PHE A 191 -23.45 12.85 22.69
N THR A 192 -22.69 12.72 21.62
CA THR A 192 -23.24 12.85 20.27
C THR A 192 -23.07 11.56 19.48
N VAL A 193 -24.08 11.26 18.66
CA VAL A 193 -24.03 10.11 17.74
C VAL A 193 -22.89 10.28 16.73
N ASP A 194 -22.61 11.51 16.34
CA ASP A 194 -21.58 11.83 15.36
C ASP A 194 -20.17 11.63 15.95
N GLU A 195 -19.91 12.07 17.19
CA GLU A 195 -18.63 11.79 17.87
C GLU A 195 -18.44 10.28 18.09
N PHE A 196 -19.48 9.54 18.47
CA PHE A 196 -19.40 8.09 18.61
C PHE A 196 -19.07 7.39 17.28
N LYS A 197 -19.77 7.75 16.19
CA LYS A 197 -19.49 7.21 14.85
C LYS A 197 -18.09 7.58 14.38
N SER A 198 -17.68 8.83 14.61
CA SER A 198 -16.35 9.32 14.27
C SER A 198 -15.24 8.58 15.03
N ALA A 199 -15.43 8.38 16.35
CA ALA A 199 -14.50 7.65 17.18
C ALA A 199 -14.33 6.19 16.71
N ARG A 200 -15.44 5.49 16.42
CA ARG A 200 -15.38 4.14 15.84
C ARG A 200 -14.69 4.08 14.48
N ALA A 201 -15.01 5.02 13.59
CA ALA A 201 -14.36 5.08 12.28
C ALA A 201 -12.85 5.36 12.40
N THR A 202 -12.45 6.22 13.34
CA THR A 202 -11.05 6.55 13.59
C THR A 202 -10.29 5.35 14.17
N ILE A 203 -10.87 4.63 15.12
CA ILE A 203 -10.31 3.36 15.61
C ILE A 203 -10.12 2.36 14.48
N GLY A 204 -11.14 2.12 13.65
CA GLY A 204 -11.03 1.16 12.55
C GLY A 204 -9.92 1.53 11.53
N ARG A 205 -9.71 2.83 11.28
CA ARG A 205 -8.58 3.29 10.46
C ARG A 205 -7.23 3.02 11.13
N MET A 206 -7.09 3.35 12.42
CA MET A 206 -5.85 3.11 13.17
C MET A 206 -5.53 1.62 13.27
N GLU A 207 -6.53 0.75 13.48
CA GLU A 207 -6.35 -0.70 13.48
C GLU A 207 -5.79 -1.22 12.15
N ALA A 208 -6.31 -0.70 11.03
CA ALA A 208 -5.81 -1.06 9.70
C ALA A 208 -4.37 -0.59 9.50
N GLN A 209 -4.04 0.65 9.90
CA GLN A 209 -2.68 1.18 9.80
C GLN A 209 -1.70 0.42 10.69
N LEU A 210 -2.06 0.15 11.94
CA LEU A 210 -1.26 -0.65 12.87
C LEU A 210 -1.02 -2.07 12.35
N PHE A 211 -2.02 -2.67 11.69
CA PHE A 211 -1.87 -3.98 11.06
C PHE A 211 -0.88 -3.96 9.89
N GLN A 212 -0.99 -2.95 9.02
CA GLN A 212 -0.06 -2.75 7.90
C GLN A 212 1.37 -2.51 8.40
N GLU A 213 1.54 -1.59 9.36
CA GLU A 213 2.82 -1.28 9.99
C GLU A 213 3.45 -2.51 10.62
N LYS A 214 2.68 -3.29 11.40
CA LYS A 214 3.20 -4.50 12.05
C LYS A 214 3.66 -5.54 11.04
N ASN A 215 2.94 -5.72 9.94
CA ASN A 215 3.35 -6.64 8.88
C ASN A 215 4.63 -6.16 8.19
N ALA A 216 4.74 -4.86 7.91
CA ALA A 216 5.92 -4.26 7.32
C ALA A 216 7.14 -4.36 8.25
N GLN A 217 6.96 -4.09 9.55
CA GLN A 217 8.01 -4.22 10.57
C GLN A 217 8.51 -5.67 10.67
N ASN A 218 7.61 -6.65 10.70
CA ASN A 218 8.01 -8.06 10.72
C ASN A 218 8.84 -8.47 9.49
N LEU A 219 8.53 -7.91 8.31
CA LEU A 219 9.33 -8.13 7.11
C LEU A 219 10.69 -7.46 7.24
N LEU A 220 10.75 -6.21 7.70
CA LEU A 220 11.99 -5.48 7.93
C LEU A 220 12.92 -6.23 8.90
N ASP A 221 12.39 -6.69 10.03
CA ASP A 221 13.13 -7.43 11.05
C ASP A 221 13.68 -8.77 10.54
N LYS A 222 13.03 -9.36 9.54
CA LYS A 222 13.49 -10.61 8.90
C LYS A 222 14.56 -10.35 7.84
N VAL A 223 14.38 -9.32 7.01
CA VAL A 223 15.23 -9.05 5.85
C VAL A 223 16.52 -8.35 6.25
N GLN A 224 16.45 -7.43 7.22
CA GLN A 224 17.59 -6.63 7.64
C GLN A 224 18.79 -7.47 8.14
N PRO A 225 18.60 -8.52 8.98
CA PRO A 225 19.67 -9.44 9.34
C PRO A 225 20.17 -10.29 8.17
N SER A 226 19.27 -10.74 7.29
CA SER A 226 19.62 -11.55 6.11
C SER A 226 20.56 -10.79 5.17
N LEU A 227 20.34 -9.49 5.01
CA LEU A 227 21.20 -8.62 4.22
C LEU A 227 22.58 -8.46 4.86
N ASN A 228 22.64 -8.22 6.18
CA ASN A 228 23.90 -8.11 6.91
C ASN A 228 24.70 -9.42 6.86
N ALA A 229 24.02 -10.57 7.00
CA ALA A 229 24.64 -11.88 6.89
C ALA A 229 25.22 -12.14 5.49
N ALA A 230 24.49 -11.77 4.42
CA ALA A 230 24.99 -11.91 3.05
C ALA A 230 26.25 -11.04 2.81
N LYS A 231 26.30 -9.83 3.38
CA LYS A 231 27.49 -8.97 3.36
C LYS A 231 28.69 -9.63 4.07
N GLU A 232 28.49 -10.15 5.27
CA GLU A 232 29.55 -10.85 6.02
C GLU A 232 30.05 -12.10 5.29
N GLN A 233 29.12 -12.92 4.76
CA GLN A 233 29.45 -14.09 3.96
C GLN A 233 30.32 -13.73 2.76
N TYR A 234 30.01 -12.62 2.07
CA TYR A 234 30.84 -12.15 0.98
C TYR A 234 32.26 -11.77 1.44
N GLN A 235 32.38 -11.05 2.57
CA GLN A 235 33.68 -10.63 3.10
C GLN A 235 34.56 -11.80 3.55
N GLN A 236 33.95 -12.85 4.11
CA GLN A 236 34.66 -14.03 4.59
C GLN A 236 34.94 -15.07 3.50
N ALA A 237 34.28 -14.95 2.35
CA ALA A 237 34.42 -15.90 1.25
C ALA A 237 35.83 -15.87 0.63
N GLN A 238 36.50 -17.02 0.70
CA GLN A 238 37.84 -17.24 0.16
C GLN A 238 37.83 -17.60 -1.33
N THR A 239 36.72 -18.16 -1.84
CA THR A 239 36.59 -18.60 -3.22
C THR A 239 35.63 -17.73 -4.01
N ALA A 240 35.83 -17.65 -5.33
CA ALA A 240 34.92 -16.95 -6.23
C ALA A 240 33.49 -17.55 -6.20
N ALA A 241 33.37 -18.87 -6.04
CA ALA A 241 32.09 -19.56 -5.97
C ALA A 241 31.29 -19.16 -4.71
N ASP A 242 31.95 -19.06 -3.56
CA ASP A 242 31.29 -18.66 -2.31
C ASP A 242 30.90 -17.17 -2.33
N ARG A 243 31.75 -16.31 -2.94
CA ARG A 243 31.40 -14.91 -3.20
C ARG A 243 30.16 -14.78 -4.08
N GLN A 244 30.05 -15.59 -5.13
CA GLN A 244 28.88 -15.58 -6.01
C GLN A 244 27.60 -15.99 -5.28
N LYS A 245 27.66 -16.99 -4.40
CA LYS A 245 26.51 -17.38 -3.55
C LYS A 245 26.11 -16.24 -2.62
N ALA A 246 27.07 -15.59 -1.96
CA ALA A 246 26.81 -14.46 -1.08
C ALA A 246 26.17 -13.28 -1.83
N ILE A 247 26.64 -12.98 -3.06
CA ILE A 247 26.03 -11.97 -3.94
C ILE A 247 24.57 -12.34 -4.27
N ALA A 248 24.29 -13.60 -4.61
CA ALA A 248 22.91 -14.03 -4.88
C ALA A 248 21.99 -13.89 -3.65
N SER A 249 22.49 -14.25 -2.46
CA SER A 249 21.76 -14.04 -1.20
C SER A 249 21.54 -12.56 -0.89
N TRP A 250 22.53 -11.71 -1.18
CA TRP A 250 22.41 -10.27 -0.99
C TRP A 250 21.37 -9.66 -1.94
N GLN A 251 21.37 -10.02 -3.23
CA GLN A 251 20.33 -9.58 -4.18
C GLN A 251 18.94 -10.00 -3.69
N THR A 252 18.78 -11.26 -3.26
CA THR A 252 17.50 -11.76 -2.74
C THR A 252 17.02 -10.95 -1.54
N ALA A 253 17.93 -10.56 -0.63
CA ALA A 253 17.58 -9.72 0.51
C ALA A 253 17.18 -8.30 0.08
N ILE A 254 17.84 -7.72 -0.93
CA ILE A 254 17.45 -6.43 -1.52
C ILE A 254 16.03 -6.52 -2.12
N ASP A 255 15.74 -7.57 -2.88
CA ASP A 255 14.43 -7.77 -3.50
C ASP A 255 13.32 -7.92 -2.46
N GLN A 256 13.58 -8.62 -1.36
CA GLN A 256 12.63 -8.75 -0.25
C GLN A 256 12.43 -7.42 0.50
N MET A 257 13.49 -6.62 0.63
CA MET A 257 13.40 -5.30 1.26
C MET A 257 12.57 -4.33 0.41
N ASP A 258 12.64 -4.44 -0.92
CA ASP A 258 11.86 -3.61 -1.86
C ASP A 258 10.35 -3.95 -1.84
N GLN A 259 9.96 -5.10 -1.30
CA GLN A 259 8.55 -5.52 -1.14
C GLN A 259 7.88 -4.91 0.10
N ILE A 260 8.62 -4.22 0.96
CA ILE A 260 8.07 -3.60 2.17
C ILE A 260 7.27 -2.34 1.77
N PRO A 261 5.97 -2.24 2.12
CA PRO A 261 5.11 -1.12 1.70
C PRO A 261 5.65 0.24 2.14
N GLN A 262 5.86 1.15 1.19
CA GLN A 262 6.51 2.45 1.43
C GLN A 262 5.67 3.41 2.29
N GLU A 263 4.37 3.16 2.40
CA GLU A 263 3.42 3.96 3.18
C GLU A 263 3.54 3.72 4.70
N THR A 264 4.35 2.75 5.12
CA THR A 264 4.63 2.40 6.52
C THR A 264 5.94 3.03 6.99
N LEU A 265 6.09 3.26 8.30
CA LEU A 265 7.35 3.76 8.88
C LEU A 265 8.48 2.74 8.68
N ALA A 266 8.19 1.45 8.84
CA ALA A 266 9.09 0.36 8.48
C ALA A 266 9.52 0.42 7.00
N GLY A 267 8.60 0.73 6.09
CA GLY A 267 8.88 0.93 4.67
C GLY A 267 9.78 2.12 4.38
N GLU A 268 9.54 3.27 5.02
CA GLU A 268 10.41 4.45 4.89
C GLU A 268 11.84 4.14 5.38
N THR A 269 11.94 3.44 6.51
CA THR A 269 13.22 2.97 7.06
C THR A 269 13.92 2.02 6.09
N ALA A 270 13.18 1.05 5.55
CA ALA A 270 13.67 0.09 4.57
C ALA A 270 14.23 0.81 3.34
N GLN A 271 13.48 1.74 2.75
CA GLN A 271 13.87 2.48 1.55
C GLN A 271 15.10 3.39 1.77
N THR A 272 15.17 4.04 2.92
CA THR A 272 16.34 4.83 3.31
C THR A 272 17.61 3.97 3.32
N ASN A 273 17.54 2.77 3.90
CA ASN A 273 18.66 1.84 3.95
C ASN A 273 18.94 1.18 2.59
N LEU A 274 17.91 0.89 1.80
CA LEU A 274 17.96 0.22 0.51
C LEU A 274 18.84 0.97 -0.49
N LYS A 275 18.84 2.31 -0.47
CA LYS A 275 19.74 3.12 -1.31
C LYS A 275 21.22 2.83 -1.02
N ALA A 276 21.58 2.72 0.25
CA ALA A 276 22.95 2.38 0.64
C ALA A 276 23.28 0.93 0.27
N TYR A 277 22.33 0.01 0.48
CA TYR A 277 22.52 -1.40 0.16
C TYR A 277 22.65 -1.67 -1.34
N LYS A 278 21.83 -1.06 -2.20
CA LYS A 278 21.94 -1.17 -3.66
C LYS A 278 23.29 -0.65 -4.15
N ARG A 279 23.73 0.51 -3.68
CA ARG A 279 25.05 1.08 -4.00
C ARG A 279 26.20 0.14 -3.61
N ASP A 280 26.15 -0.39 -2.38
CA ASP A 280 27.20 -1.29 -1.89
C ASP A 280 27.21 -2.61 -2.68
N PHE A 281 26.02 -3.14 -2.98
CA PHE A 281 25.84 -4.37 -3.77
C PHE A 281 26.40 -4.21 -5.18
N GLU A 282 26.03 -3.12 -5.87
CA GLU A 282 26.54 -2.81 -7.21
C GLU A 282 28.06 -2.84 -7.22
N LYS A 283 28.70 -2.05 -6.34
CA LYS A 283 30.17 -2.00 -6.23
C LYS A 283 30.81 -3.39 -6.02
N VAL A 284 30.19 -4.23 -5.19
CA VAL A 284 30.70 -5.57 -4.88
C VAL A 284 30.50 -6.54 -6.05
N ALA A 285 29.32 -6.53 -6.68
CA ALA A 285 28.97 -7.42 -7.76
C ALA A 285 29.90 -7.25 -8.98
N GLY A 286 30.13 -6.02 -9.47
CA GLY A 286 31.05 -5.83 -10.60
C GLY A 286 32.51 -6.00 -10.22
N SER A 287 32.94 -5.64 -9.01
CA SER A 287 34.32 -5.96 -8.57
C SER A 287 34.61 -7.46 -8.60
N THR A 288 33.61 -8.30 -8.28
CA THR A 288 33.73 -9.76 -8.30
C THR A 288 33.79 -10.30 -9.74
N LEU A 289 32.97 -9.76 -10.64
CA LEU A 289 33.02 -10.12 -12.06
C LEU A 289 34.37 -9.76 -12.71
N ILE A 290 34.93 -8.59 -12.35
CA ILE A 290 36.26 -8.16 -12.81
C ILE A 290 37.35 -9.08 -12.27
N ALA A 291 37.32 -9.41 -10.97
CA ALA A 291 38.30 -10.32 -10.37
C ALA A 291 38.25 -11.72 -10.99
N ALA A 292 37.05 -12.28 -11.20
CA ALA A 292 36.87 -13.57 -11.87
C ALA A 292 37.42 -13.54 -13.31
N ALA A 293 37.17 -12.47 -14.06
CA ALA A 293 37.72 -12.30 -15.40
C ALA A 293 39.26 -12.27 -15.40
N GLN A 294 39.87 -11.56 -14.44
CA GLN A 294 41.32 -11.51 -14.29
C GLN A 294 41.92 -12.87 -13.96
N GLU A 295 41.23 -13.69 -13.17
CA GLU A 295 41.66 -15.06 -12.86
C GLU A 295 41.65 -15.97 -14.10
N PHE A 296 40.57 -15.96 -14.87
CA PHE A 296 40.51 -16.68 -16.15
C PHE A 296 41.58 -16.20 -17.14
N ALA A 297 41.80 -14.89 -17.22
CA ALA A 297 42.84 -14.31 -18.04
C ALA A 297 44.24 -14.76 -17.61
N MET A 298 44.53 -14.81 -16.30
CA MET A 298 45.80 -15.30 -15.77
C MET A 298 46.03 -16.78 -16.14
N GLN A 299 44.99 -17.61 -16.07
CA GLN A 299 45.05 -19.00 -16.51
C GLN A 299 45.32 -19.11 -18.01
N ALA A 300 44.64 -18.28 -18.82
CA ALA A 300 44.83 -18.23 -20.27
C ALA A 300 46.24 -17.80 -20.66
N GLU A 301 46.79 -16.78 -20.00
CA GLU A 301 48.18 -16.32 -20.20
C GLU A 301 49.18 -17.41 -19.85
N LYS A 302 49.02 -18.06 -18.70
CA LYS A 302 49.90 -19.15 -18.26
C LYS A 302 49.88 -20.32 -19.24
N ALA A 303 48.70 -20.74 -19.68
CA ALA A 303 48.56 -21.82 -20.66
C ALA A 303 49.11 -21.41 -22.04
N GLY A 304 48.98 -20.14 -22.43
CA GLY A 304 49.43 -19.60 -23.71
C GLY A 304 50.94 -19.26 -23.80
N GLN A 305 51.70 -19.38 -22.72
CA GLN A 305 53.16 -19.12 -22.71
C GLN A 305 53.97 -20.17 -23.47
N ASN A 306 53.40 -21.34 -23.75
CA ASN A 306 54.07 -22.38 -24.53
C ASN A 306 54.31 -21.89 -25.99
N PRO A 307 55.57 -21.81 -26.47
CA PRO A 307 55.88 -21.36 -27.84
C PRO A 307 55.34 -22.28 -28.94
N SER A 308 55.06 -23.54 -28.61
CA SER A 308 54.56 -24.57 -29.55
C SER A 308 53.31 -25.24 -28.98
N LEU A 309 52.24 -24.47 -28.88
CA LEU A 309 50.91 -24.95 -28.48
C LEU A 309 50.39 -25.98 -29.49
N SER A 310 49.97 -27.15 -29.00
CA SER A 310 49.14 -28.06 -29.79
C SER A 310 47.74 -27.48 -30.03
N GLN A 311 47.00 -28.02 -31.00
CA GLN A 311 45.67 -27.53 -31.35
C GLN A 311 44.68 -27.61 -30.17
N SER A 312 44.73 -28.65 -29.35
CA SER A 312 43.85 -28.77 -28.18
C SER A 312 44.21 -27.80 -27.05
N GLU A 313 45.51 -27.59 -26.80
CA GLU A 313 45.98 -26.61 -25.81
C GLU A 313 45.61 -25.18 -26.22
N ALA A 314 45.71 -24.87 -27.51
CA ALA A 314 45.32 -23.56 -28.02
C ALA A 314 43.81 -23.33 -27.93
N GLN A 315 42.99 -24.37 -28.19
CA GLN A 315 41.54 -24.31 -27.96
C GLN A 315 41.20 -24.07 -26.48
N GLN A 316 41.94 -24.70 -25.56
CA GLN A 316 41.76 -24.47 -24.13
C GLN A 316 42.09 -23.02 -23.74
N VAL A 317 43.17 -22.45 -24.29
CA VAL A 317 43.52 -21.04 -24.09
C VAL A 317 42.43 -20.12 -24.64
N GLU A 318 41.85 -20.44 -25.80
CA GLU A 318 40.74 -19.71 -26.41
C GLU A 318 39.53 -19.66 -25.46
N ASN A 319 39.08 -20.83 -24.98
CA ASN A 319 37.95 -20.94 -24.06
C ASN A 319 38.17 -20.14 -22.77
N LEU A 320 39.39 -20.12 -22.23
CA LEU A 320 39.72 -19.34 -21.02
C LEU A 320 39.64 -17.83 -21.27
N TRP A 321 40.12 -17.35 -22.43
CA TRP A 321 39.98 -15.95 -22.81
C TRP A 321 38.52 -15.56 -23.07
N GLU A 322 37.73 -16.43 -23.70
CA GLU A 322 36.30 -16.21 -23.91
C GLU A 322 35.53 -16.12 -22.60
N GLU A 323 35.82 -17.01 -21.65
CA GLU A 323 35.21 -16.98 -20.32
C GLU A 323 35.56 -15.67 -19.58
N ALA A 324 36.83 -15.25 -19.62
CA ALA A 324 37.26 -13.96 -19.07
C ALA A 324 36.48 -12.79 -19.69
N ILE A 325 36.33 -12.78 -21.01
CA ILE A 325 35.56 -11.74 -21.74
C ILE A 325 34.08 -11.77 -21.34
N ASN A 326 33.47 -12.95 -21.23
CA ASN A 326 32.06 -13.10 -20.86
C ASN A 326 31.77 -12.56 -19.46
N ARG A 327 32.68 -12.76 -18.49
CA ARG A 327 32.54 -12.18 -17.14
C ARG A 327 32.56 -10.66 -17.16
N LEU A 328 33.44 -10.05 -17.97
CA LEU A 328 33.52 -8.60 -18.10
C LEU A 328 32.28 -8.00 -18.79
N LYS A 329 31.68 -8.71 -19.75
CA LYS A 329 30.42 -8.29 -20.40
C LYS A 329 29.24 -8.21 -19.45
N GLN A 330 29.27 -8.94 -18.33
CA GLN A 330 28.20 -8.94 -17.32
C GLN A 330 28.31 -7.77 -16.33
N VAL A 331 29.40 -7.02 -16.34
CA VAL A 331 29.58 -5.87 -15.45
C VAL A 331 28.58 -4.78 -15.84
N SER A 332 27.70 -4.44 -14.90
CA SER A 332 26.66 -3.44 -15.12
C SER A 332 27.23 -2.07 -15.44
N LEU A 333 26.53 -1.34 -16.29
CA LEU A 333 26.82 0.05 -16.65
C LEU A 333 26.85 1.01 -15.45
N GLN A 334 26.14 0.67 -14.38
CA GLN A 334 26.07 1.46 -13.15
C GLN A 334 27.23 1.17 -12.20
N ASP A 335 28.00 0.11 -12.49
CA ASP A 335 29.13 -0.30 -11.67
C ASP A 335 30.31 0.67 -11.75
N ALA A 336 30.90 1.00 -10.61
CA ALA A 336 32.09 1.85 -10.55
C ALA A 336 33.30 1.25 -11.30
N GLY A 337 33.37 -0.07 -11.41
CA GLY A 337 34.39 -0.84 -12.12
C GLY A 337 34.08 -1.07 -13.60
N TYR A 338 32.92 -0.64 -14.13
CA TYR A 338 32.51 -0.90 -15.53
C TYR A 338 33.60 -0.54 -16.54
N LEU A 339 34.32 0.55 -16.32
CA LEU A 339 35.32 1.03 -17.26
C LEU A 339 36.65 0.29 -17.17
N GLU A 340 36.99 -0.18 -15.98
CA GLU A 340 38.07 -1.14 -15.83
C GLU A 340 37.72 -2.43 -16.58
N ALA A 341 36.47 -2.89 -16.46
CA ALA A 341 35.98 -4.05 -17.19
C ALA A 341 36.07 -3.86 -18.71
N GLN A 342 35.69 -2.70 -19.25
CA GLN A 342 35.81 -2.40 -20.68
C GLN A 342 37.27 -2.35 -21.16
N LYS A 343 38.19 -1.81 -20.34
CA LYS A 343 39.64 -1.83 -20.65
C LYS A 343 40.17 -3.26 -20.74
N LEU A 344 39.85 -4.09 -19.75
CA LEU A 344 40.27 -5.50 -19.72
C LEU A 344 39.64 -6.27 -20.89
N LEU A 345 38.37 -6.01 -21.21
CA LEU A 345 37.66 -6.67 -22.30
C LEU A 345 38.36 -6.42 -23.64
N ALA A 346 38.74 -5.18 -23.94
CA ALA A 346 39.46 -4.86 -25.17
C ALA A 346 40.89 -5.46 -25.20
N THR A 347 41.55 -5.56 -24.04
CA THR A 347 42.85 -6.25 -23.90
C THR A 347 42.70 -7.75 -24.16
N TYR A 348 41.71 -8.38 -23.55
CA TYR A 348 41.46 -9.82 -23.64
C TYR A 348 41.02 -10.22 -25.04
N GLN A 349 40.18 -9.41 -25.70
CA GLN A 349 39.83 -9.58 -27.11
C GLN A 349 41.06 -9.54 -28.03
N THR A 350 42.03 -8.67 -27.73
CA THR A 350 43.29 -8.61 -28.49
C THR A 350 44.13 -9.87 -28.26
N ASN A 351 44.22 -10.36 -27.02
CA ASN A 351 44.98 -11.57 -26.70
C ASN A 351 44.33 -12.82 -27.29
N LEU A 352 43.00 -12.93 -27.23
CA LEU A 352 42.21 -13.96 -27.91
C LEU A 352 42.51 -13.96 -29.42
N ALA A 353 42.49 -12.78 -30.06
CA ALA A 353 42.79 -12.65 -31.48
C ALA A 353 44.21 -13.13 -31.84
N LYS A 354 45.23 -12.87 -30.99
CA LYS A 354 46.60 -13.37 -31.19
C LYS A 354 46.69 -14.89 -31.13
N VAL A 355 45.94 -15.53 -30.22
CA VAL A 355 45.90 -17.00 -30.11
C VAL A 355 45.24 -17.58 -31.36
N GLN A 356 44.13 -16.98 -31.81
CA GLN A 356 43.43 -17.37 -33.04
C GLN A 356 44.31 -17.21 -34.29
N THR A 357 45.12 -16.14 -34.40
CA THR A 357 46.02 -15.97 -35.56
C THR A 357 47.13 -17.01 -35.61
N LYS A 358 47.60 -17.51 -34.46
CA LYS A 358 48.61 -18.59 -34.40
C LYS A 358 48.06 -19.94 -34.85
N LEU A 359 46.73 -20.12 -34.81
CA LEU A 359 46.05 -21.36 -35.19
C LEU A 359 45.62 -21.40 -36.66
N GLN A 360 45.70 -20.28 -37.38
CA GLN A 360 45.26 -20.18 -38.78
C GLN A 360 46.42 -20.45 -39.76
N ALA A 361 46.17 -21.35 -40.73
CA ALA A 361 46.88 -21.38 -42.01
C ALA A 361 46.46 -20.14 -42.85
N PRO A 362 47.26 -19.65 -43.82
CA PRO A 362 47.11 -18.29 -44.35
C PRO A 362 45.71 -18.05 -44.94
N SER A 363 44.92 -17.20 -44.29
CA SER A 363 43.65 -16.67 -44.83
C SER A 363 43.76 -15.18 -45.15
N ASN A 364 42.89 -14.71 -46.04
CA ASN A 364 42.92 -13.40 -46.69
C ASN A 364 43.21 -12.24 -45.73
N ALA A 365 44.37 -11.60 -45.92
CA ALA A 365 44.89 -10.52 -45.10
C ALA A 365 44.01 -9.25 -45.01
N ASN A 366 42.84 -9.19 -45.66
CA ASN A 366 42.01 -7.99 -45.70
C ASN A 366 40.95 -7.95 -44.59
N SER A 367 40.20 -9.03 -44.38
CA SER A 367 39.20 -9.12 -43.30
C SER A 367 39.87 -9.04 -41.92
N ASP A 368 41.02 -9.69 -41.75
CA ASP A 368 41.81 -9.60 -40.51
C ASP A 368 42.32 -8.18 -40.23
N LYS A 369 42.74 -7.43 -41.27
CA LYS A 369 43.16 -6.03 -41.13
C LYS A 369 41.99 -5.14 -40.71
N LEU A 370 40.80 -5.36 -41.28
CA LEU A 370 39.59 -4.61 -40.94
C LEU A 370 39.13 -4.90 -39.50
N ILE A 371 39.14 -6.18 -39.09
CA ILE A 371 38.84 -6.57 -37.70
C ILE A 371 39.84 -5.93 -36.73
N ALA A 372 41.14 -6.03 -37.02
CA ALA A 372 42.18 -5.46 -36.17
C ALA A 372 42.08 -3.92 -36.09
N ALA A 373 41.73 -3.25 -37.19
CA ALA A 373 41.51 -1.81 -37.20
C ALA A 373 40.27 -1.42 -36.37
N GLY A 374 39.16 -2.16 -36.51
CA GLY A 374 37.94 -1.96 -35.71
C GLY A 374 38.22 -2.12 -34.21
N GLN A 375 38.95 -3.17 -33.82
CA GLN A 375 39.37 -3.40 -32.44
C GLN A 375 40.24 -2.27 -31.87
N LYS A 376 41.14 -1.67 -32.67
CA LYS A 376 41.94 -0.51 -32.22
C LYS A 376 41.07 0.71 -31.89
N PHE A 377 40.06 1.00 -32.71
CA PHE A 377 39.14 2.11 -32.44
C PHE A 377 38.26 1.83 -31.22
N ALA A 378 37.74 0.61 -31.10
CA ALA A 378 36.99 0.16 -29.91
C ALA A 378 37.82 0.28 -28.62
N PHE A 379 39.10 -0.13 -28.66
CA PHE A 379 40.03 0.01 -27.54
C PHE A 379 40.25 1.48 -27.17
N ALA A 380 40.44 2.35 -28.16
CA ALA A 380 40.58 3.78 -27.93
C ALA A 380 39.31 4.39 -27.32
N ALA A 381 38.12 4.00 -27.80
CA ALA A 381 36.84 4.43 -27.26
C ALA A 381 36.68 4.01 -25.79
N ALA A 382 36.91 2.74 -25.49
CA ALA A 382 36.87 2.19 -24.14
C ALA A 382 37.88 2.89 -23.20
N THR A 383 39.08 3.18 -23.71
CA THR A 383 40.11 3.89 -22.95
C THR A 383 39.70 5.33 -22.64
N LEU A 384 39.16 6.05 -23.63
CA LEU A 384 38.75 7.43 -23.48
C LEU A 384 37.54 7.58 -22.54
N GLY A 385 36.67 6.56 -22.48
CA GLY A 385 35.54 6.49 -21.55
C GLY A 385 35.88 6.31 -20.08
N GLN A 386 37.13 6.02 -19.72
CA GLN A 386 37.55 5.79 -18.33
C GLN A 386 37.33 7.00 -17.41
N LYS A 387 36.96 6.74 -16.14
CA LYS A 387 36.82 7.74 -15.05
C LYS A 387 35.76 8.85 -15.29
N PRO A 388 34.48 8.51 -15.55
CA PRO A 388 33.37 9.43 -15.59
C PRO A 388 33.14 10.03 -14.19
N PRO A 389 32.36 11.11 -14.08
CA PRO A 389 31.61 11.74 -15.17
C PRO A 389 32.50 12.47 -16.18
N HIS A 390 32.10 12.47 -17.45
CA HIS A 390 32.76 13.21 -18.53
C HIS A 390 31.83 14.28 -19.09
N PRO A 391 32.36 15.42 -19.55
CA PRO A 391 31.56 16.42 -20.25
C PRO A 391 31.06 15.87 -21.59
N ALA A 392 30.01 16.48 -22.13
CA ALA A 392 29.34 16.03 -23.35
C ALA A 392 30.31 15.90 -24.54
N GLU A 393 31.26 16.81 -24.69
CA GLU A 393 32.25 16.80 -25.77
C GLU A 393 33.10 15.54 -25.76
N LYS A 394 33.44 15.05 -24.55
CA LYS A 394 34.24 13.84 -24.42
C LYS A 394 33.41 12.58 -24.68
N TRP A 395 32.12 12.58 -24.33
CA TRP A 395 31.21 11.50 -24.73
C TRP A 395 31.02 11.42 -26.26
N GLN A 396 30.93 12.55 -26.95
CA GLN A 396 30.89 12.59 -28.42
C GLN A 396 32.17 12.03 -29.07
N GLN A 397 33.34 12.28 -28.47
CA GLN A 397 34.60 11.69 -28.96
C GLN A 397 34.60 10.16 -28.82
N ILE A 398 34.07 9.64 -27.70
CA ILE A 398 33.95 8.21 -27.47
C ILE A 398 32.95 7.60 -28.47
N GLU A 399 31.82 8.26 -28.71
CA GLU A 399 30.81 7.88 -29.70
C GLU A 399 31.45 7.72 -31.09
N SER A 400 32.18 8.75 -31.55
CA SER A 400 32.85 8.74 -32.85
C SER A 400 33.87 7.59 -32.99
N LEU A 401 34.55 7.20 -31.90
CA LEU A 401 35.47 6.07 -31.93
C LEU A 401 34.73 4.73 -32.05
N TRP A 402 33.57 4.57 -31.40
CA TRP A 402 32.73 3.38 -31.59
C TRP A 402 32.15 3.30 -33.00
N GLU A 403 31.68 4.41 -33.57
CA GLU A 403 31.22 4.47 -34.96
C GLU A 403 32.33 4.06 -35.95
N LYS A 404 33.56 4.56 -35.74
CA LYS A 404 34.72 4.16 -36.56
C LYS A 404 35.04 2.67 -36.41
N ALA A 405 34.87 2.09 -35.22
CA ALA A 405 35.07 0.67 -35.02
C ALA A 405 34.04 -0.15 -35.81
N ILE A 406 32.77 0.26 -35.76
CA ILE A 406 31.65 -0.36 -36.48
C ILE A 406 31.86 -0.25 -38.01
N ASP A 407 32.15 0.94 -38.54
CA ASP A 407 32.38 1.16 -39.98
C ASP A 407 33.52 0.28 -40.55
N ARG A 408 34.50 -0.10 -39.74
CA ARG A 408 35.55 -1.04 -40.18
C ARG A 408 35.02 -2.46 -40.34
N LEU A 409 34.16 -2.90 -39.42
CA LEU A 409 33.62 -4.26 -39.43
C LEU A 409 32.51 -4.43 -40.48
N GLU A 410 31.72 -3.39 -40.76
CA GLU A 410 30.66 -3.42 -41.79
C GLU A 410 31.22 -3.58 -43.22
N LYS A 411 32.52 -3.31 -43.44
CA LYS A 411 33.18 -3.47 -44.74
C LYS A 411 33.54 -4.92 -45.08
N ILE A 412 33.37 -5.84 -44.13
CA ILE A 412 33.68 -7.26 -44.32
C ILE A 412 32.48 -7.92 -44.99
N GLN A 413 32.72 -8.57 -46.14
CA GLN A 413 31.66 -9.14 -46.97
C GLN A 413 31.25 -10.52 -46.45
N LEU A 414 30.05 -10.98 -46.83
CA LEU A 414 29.48 -12.25 -46.36
C LEU A 414 30.37 -13.45 -46.71
N GLU A 415 31.10 -13.37 -47.82
CA GLU A 415 31.99 -14.39 -48.34
C GLU A 415 33.36 -14.41 -47.66
N ASP A 416 33.70 -13.38 -46.88
CA ASP A 416 34.96 -13.33 -46.16
C ASP A 416 34.96 -14.36 -45.01
N PRO A 417 36.01 -15.18 -44.85
CA PRO A 417 36.12 -16.13 -43.73
C PRO A 417 36.01 -15.47 -42.34
N GLY A 418 36.31 -14.17 -42.24
CA GLY A 418 36.20 -13.38 -41.01
C GLY A 418 34.81 -12.81 -40.73
N TYR A 419 33.83 -13.01 -41.61
CA TYR A 419 32.50 -12.39 -41.51
C TYR A 419 31.78 -12.72 -40.20
N GLY A 420 31.74 -14.00 -39.80
CA GLY A 420 31.06 -14.42 -38.57
C GLY A 420 31.59 -13.67 -37.33
N LYS A 421 32.92 -13.62 -37.20
CA LYS A 421 33.60 -12.87 -36.12
C LYS A 421 33.32 -11.36 -36.20
N ALA A 422 33.25 -10.80 -37.41
CA ALA A 422 32.91 -9.40 -37.59
C ALA A 422 31.48 -9.09 -37.13
N GLN A 423 30.51 -9.97 -37.41
CA GLN A 423 29.11 -9.81 -36.96
C GLN A 423 28.97 -9.86 -35.43
N GLU A 424 29.69 -10.77 -34.76
CA GLU A 424 29.70 -10.83 -33.28
C GLU A 424 30.26 -9.55 -32.64
N LEU A 425 31.36 -9.02 -33.20
CA LEU A 425 31.94 -7.75 -32.76
C LEU A 425 31.02 -6.57 -33.06
N LEU A 426 30.35 -6.56 -34.22
CA LEU A 426 29.38 -5.53 -34.59
C LEU A 426 28.26 -5.43 -33.57
N ALA A 427 27.64 -6.55 -33.20
CA ALA A 427 26.59 -6.58 -32.19
C ALA A 427 27.07 -6.00 -30.84
N THR A 428 28.30 -6.35 -30.44
CA THR A 428 28.92 -5.82 -29.21
C THR A 428 29.17 -4.31 -29.32
N TYR A 429 29.72 -3.84 -30.44
CA TYR A 429 30.08 -2.43 -30.61
C TYR A 429 28.86 -1.53 -30.78
N GLN A 430 27.81 -2.01 -31.45
CA GLN A 430 26.53 -1.32 -31.55
C GLN A 430 25.88 -1.15 -30.16
N THR A 431 25.96 -2.18 -29.31
CA THR A 431 25.50 -2.10 -27.91
C THR A 431 26.29 -1.04 -27.12
N ASN A 432 27.62 -1.01 -27.28
CA ASN A 432 28.49 -0.03 -26.65
C ASN A 432 28.22 1.40 -27.17
N LEU A 433 27.97 1.56 -28.47
CA LEU A 433 27.60 2.85 -29.06
C LEU A 433 26.29 3.38 -28.47
N GLY A 434 25.24 2.55 -28.42
CA GLY A 434 23.94 2.93 -27.83
C GLY A 434 24.05 3.30 -26.34
N THR A 435 24.95 2.63 -25.61
CA THR A 435 25.31 2.99 -24.24
C THR A 435 25.91 4.40 -24.16
N VAL A 436 26.90 4.69 -25.01
CA VAL A 436 27.58 5.99 -25.02
C VAL A 436 26.62 7.11 -25.41
N GLN A 437 25.72 6.86 -26.37
CA GLN A 437 24.65 7.79 -26.74
C GLN A 437 23.70 8.08 -25.58
N THR A 438 23.30 7.06 -24.83
CA THR A 438 22.47 7.22 -23.64
C THR A 438 23.18 8.05 -22.57
N ARG A 439 24.47 7.80 -22.34
CA ARG A 439 25.31 8.56 -21.38
C ARG A 439 25.50 10.00 -21.82
N LEU A 440 25.74 10.24 -23.11
CA LEU A 440 25.83 11.58 -23.70
C LEU A 440 24.54 12.35 -23.47
N LYS A 441 23.39 11.74 -23.78
CA LYS A 441 22.09 12.39 -23.59
C LYS A 441 21.81 12.71 -22.12
N MET A 442 22.09 11.75 -21.24
CA MET A 442 21.95 11.94 -19.79
C MET A 442 22.81 13.09 -19.26
N GLU A 443 24.06 13.21 -19.74
CA GLU A 443 24.97 14.30 -19.41
C GLU A 443 24.41 15.64 -19.89
N GLN A 444 23.98 15.74 -21.16
CA GLN A 444 23.40 16.93 -21.74
C GLN A 444 22.16 17.41 -20.97
N ASP A 445 21.23 16.49 -20.70
CA ASP A 445 19.98 16.80 -19.99
C ASP A 445 20.26 17.25 -18.55
N SER A 446 21.26 16.64 -17.90
CA SER A 446 21.64 16.99 -16.53
C SER A 446 22.34 18.34 -16.45
N VAL A 447 23.20 18.67 -17.41
CA VAL A 447 23.83 19.99 -17.53
C VAL A 447 22.79 21.07 -17.82
N GLU A 448 21.83 20.80 -18.71
CA GLU A 448 20.74 21.72 -19.02
C GLU A 448 19.83 21.95 -17.81
N ALA A 449 19.48 20.89 -17.07
CA ALA A 449 18.69 21.00 -15.85
C ALA A 449 19.41 21.82 -14.77
N LEU A 450 20.71 21.58 -14.55
CA LEU A 450 21.51 22.37 -13.61
C LEU A 450 21.56 23.84 -14.01
N LYS A 451 21.82 24.13 -15.29
CA LYS A 451 21.84 25.50 -15.82
C LYS A 451 20.50 26.21 -15.61
N GLY A 452 19.38 25.55 -15.94
CA GLY A 452 18.05 26.10 -15.72
C GLY A 452 17.76 26.40 -14.24
N ALA A 453 18.20 25.52 -13.33
CA ALA A 453 18.09 25.78 -11.89
C ALA A 453 18.95 26.97 -11.44
N GLN A 454 20.17 27.11 -11.95
CA GLN A 454 21.05 28.25 -11.66
C GLN A 454 20.44 29.58 -12.14
N GLU A 455 19.86 29.61 -13.34
CA GLU A 455 19.15 30.78 -13.87
C GLU A 455 17.94 31.17 -13.00
N GLN A 456 17.16 30.19 -12.53
CA GLN A 456 16.04 30.44 -11.61
C GLN A 456 16.51 30.96 -10.25
N ILE A 457 17.61 30.43 -9.70
CA ILE A 457 18.23 30.93 -8.46
C ILE A 457 18.68 32.39 -8.63
N GLN A 458 19.29 32.71 -9.77
CA GLN A 458 19.72 34.07 -10.09
C GLN A 458 18.52 35.03 -10.18
N ASN A 459 17.45 34.62 -10.88
CA ASN A 459 16.23 35.40 -11.01
C ASN A 459 15.53 35.62 -9.66
N LEU A 460 15.47 34.60 -8.80
CA LEU A 460 14.91 34.73 -7.44
C LEU A 460 15.72 35.73 -6.60
N THR A 461 17.05 35.72 -6.75
CA THR A 461 17.93 36.65 -6.04
C THR A 461 17.77 38.09 -6.56
N ALA A 462 17.69 38.26 -7.88
CA ALA A 462 17.57 39.57 -8.52
C ALA A 462 16.18 40.22 -8.31
N SER A 463 15.10 39.44 -8.36
CA SER A 463 13.74 39.94 -8.18
C SER A 463 13.39 40.24 -6.73
N SER A 464 14.07 39.60 -5.77
CA SER A 464 13.84 39.73 -4.32
C SER A 464 12.34 39.81 -3.95
N PRO A 465 11.52 38.78 -4.29
CA PRO A 465 10.08 38.85 -4.08
C PRO A 465 9.73 39.08 -2.61
N SER A 466 8.79 39.98 -2.33
CA SER A 466 8.32 40.21 -0.96
C SER A 466 7.26 39.21 -0.51
N ASP A 467 6.60 38.52 -1.45
CA ASP A 467 5.58 37.51 -1.16
C ASP A 467 6.21 36.16 -0.84
N ARG A 468 5.97 35.70 0.39
CA ARG A 468 6.43 34.43 0.93
C ARG A 468 5.90 33.23 0.14
N SER A 469 4.67 33.27 -0.35
CA SER A 469 4.07 32.19 -1.14
C SER A 469 4.76 32.03 -2.49
N GLN A 470 5.12 33.15 -3.12
CA GLN A 470 5.86 33.19 -4.38
C GLN A 470 7.29 32.65 -4.20
N ILE A 471 7.98 32.99 -3.10
CA ILE A 471 9.31 32.44 -2.77
C ILE A 471 9.23 30.91 -2.63
N ILE A 472 8.25 30.40 -1.88
CA ILE A 472 8.05 28.96 -1.68
C ILE A 472 7.85 28.24 -3.02
N SER A 473 6.97 28.77 -3.88
CA SER A 473 6.68 28.19 -5.19
C SER A 473 7.93 28.16 -6.08
N GLN A 474 8.69 29.26 -6.16
CA GLN A 474 9.89 29.33 -6.98
C GLN A 474 11.00 28.40 -6.48
N ILE A 475 11.18 28.27 -5.16
CA ILE A 475 12.13 27.31 -4.58
C ILE A 475 11.70 25.87 -4.88
N GLN A 476 10.40 25.56 -4.86
CA GLN A 476 9.92 24.22 -5.20
C GLN A 476 10.21 23.87 -6.67
N VAL A 477 10.07 24.82 -7.60
CA VAL A 477 10.44 24.61 -9.01
C VAL A 477 11.94 24.33 -9.14
N ILE A 478 12.79 25.10 -8.46
CA ILE A 478 14.24 24.88 -8.41
C ILE A 478 14.56 23.48 -7.89
N ILE A 479 13.94 23.06 -6.78
CA ILE A 479 14.12 21.72 -6.21
C ILE A 479 13.73 20.63 -7.21
N ASN A 480 12.56 20.74 -7.82
CA ASN A 480 12.06 19.76 -8.78
C ASN A 480 13.03 19.64 -9.98
N GLN A 481 13.57 20.76 -10.45
CA GLN A 481 14.53 20.78 -11.56
C GLN A 481 15.90 20.20 -11.16
N LEU A 482 16.39 20.49 -9.95
CA LEU A 482 17.63 19.88 -9.44
C LEU A 482 17.50 18.37 -9.20
N GLN A 483 16.28 17.88 -8.90
CA GLN A 483 16.01 16.45 -8.75
C GLN A 483 16.03 15.67 -10.08
N THR A 484 15.91 16.34 -11.24
CA THR A 484 16.02 15.65 -12.54
C THR A 484 17.46 15.35 -12.94
N VAL A 485 18.44 16.05 -12.34
CA VAL A 485 19.88 15.85 -12.56
C VAL A 485 20.28 14.43 -12.12
N LYS A 486 20.77 13.63 -13.08
CA LYS A 486 21.05 12.21 -12.86
C LYS A 486 22.43 12.00 -12.25
N SER A 487 22.54 10.98 -11.39
CA SER A 487 23.83 10.54 -10.83
C SER A 487 24.77 10.02 -11.91
N GLY A 488 26.06 10.29 -11.76
CA GLY A 488 27.09 9.88 -12.74
C GLY A 488 27.25 10.85 -13.93
N THR A 489 26.72 12.07 -13.81
CA THR A 489 26.95 13.22 -14.71
C THR A 489 27.88 14.24 -14.06
N THR A 490 28.47 15.14 -14.84
CA THR A 490 29.38 16.16 -14.28
C THR A 490 28.62 17.16 -13.41
N ALA A 491 27.36 17.43 -13.76
CA ALA A 491 26.45 18.33 -13.05
C ALA A 491 26.00 17.81 -11.68
N TYR A 492 26.11 16.50 -11.41
CA TYR A 492 25.45 15.89 -10.26
C TYR A 492 25.92 16.44 -8.91
N SER A 493 27.23 16.56 -8.67
CA SER A 493 27.75 16.99 -7.37
C SER A 493 27.31 18.41 -7.03
N GLU A 494 27.33 19.31 -8.01
CA GLU A 494 26.89 20.69 -7.82
C GLU A 494 25.38 20.76 -7.60
N ALA A 495 24.61 20.01 -8.40
CA ALA A 495 23.16 19.94 -8.25
C ALA A 495 22.74 19.47 -6.85
N GLN A 496 23.42 18.48 -6.26
CA GLN A 496 23.13 18.03 -4.90
C GLN A 496 23.42 19.11 -3.84
N ASN A 497 24.49 19.88 -4.00
CA ASN A 497 24.81 21.00 -3.10
C ASN A 497 23.75 22.11 -3.19
N LEU A 498 23.32 22.46 -4.40
CA LEU A 498 22.25 23.43 -4.62
C LEU A 498 20.91 22.91 -4.10
N LEU A 499 20.61 21.62 -4.28
CA LEU A 499 19.40 20.98 -3.80
C LEU A 499 19.30 21.07 -2.27
N GLN A 500 20.39 20.75 -1.57
CA GLN A 500 20.43 20.89 -0.11
C GLN A 500 20.23 22.34 0.34
N SER A 501 20.83 23.29 -0.37
CA SER A 501 20.68 24.72 -0.08
C SER A 501 19.24 25.20 -0.30
N ALA A 502 18.62 24.79 -1.41
CA ALA A 502 17.23 25.09 -1.73
C ALA A 502 16.26 24.47 -0.71
N GLN A 503 16.46 23.23 -0.29
CA GLN A 503 15.66 22.56 0.75
C GLN A 503 15.75 23.28 2.10
N LYS A 504 16.96 23.69 2.53
CA LYS A 504 17.13 24.49 3.74
C LYS A 504 16.41 25.83 3.66
N LYS A 505 16.46 26.48 2.49
CA LYS A 505 15.76 27.76 2.27
C LYS A 505 14.24 27.58 2.26
N LEU A 506 13.73 26.52 1.63
CA LEU A 506 12.30 26.17 1.65
C LEU A 506 11.79 25.96 3.08
N ALA A 507 12.50 25.15 3.87
CA ALA A 507 12.14 24.90 5.26
C ALA A 507 12.15 26.19 6.10
N SER A 508 13.11 27.08 5.85
CA SER A 508 13.18 28.39 6.50
C SER A 508 12.02 29.30 6.07
N ALA A 509 11.61 29.26 4.81
CA ALA A 509 10.47 30.02 4.30
C ALA A 509 9.12 29.42 4.73
N GLN A 510 9.07 28.22 5.28
CA GLN A 510 7.85 27.56 5.78
C GLN A 510 7.61 27.75 7.29
N LYS A 511 8.64 28.19 8.03
CA LYS A 511 8.53 28.68 9.42
C LYS A 511 8.17 30.16 9.40
#